data_AF-A0A009YLK1-F1
#
_entry.id   AF-A0A009YLK1-F1
#
_cell.length_a   1.000
_cell.length_b   1.000
_cell.length_c   1.000
_cell.angle_alpha   90.00
_cell.angle_beta   90.00
_cell.angle_gamma   90.00
#
_symmetry.space_group_name_H-M   'P 1'
#
loop_
_entity.id
_entity.type
_entity.pdbx_description
1 polymer ?
#
loop_
_entity_poly.entity_id
_entity_poly.type
_entity_poly.pdbx_seq_one_letter_code
_entity_poly.pdbx_strand_id
1 'polypeptide(L)'
;MTATTVEEWLAQGNQITVLQGFTGIAPKQKFNNREVKLRGRAKPQAQMPRLSDEQAKELGDWLDAKLGRTLALANYMNCSSTKIGMIKNRKTPCSKTQFEMMRKGMRAIEGVKHEST
;
A
#
# COMPACT_ATOMS: atom_id res chain seq x y z
N MET A 1 -35.46 -29.41 -13.17
CA MET A 1 -35.04 -28.04 -12.78
C MET A 1 -36.00 -27.58 -11.70
N THR A 2 -35.58 -27.67 -10.43
CA THR A 2 -36.41 -27.41 -9.24
C THR A 2 -36.31 -25.95 -8.82
N ALA A 3 -36.94 -25.06 -9.58
CA ALA A 3 -37.37 -23.78 -9.05
C ALA A 3 -38.83 -24.00 -8.68
N THR A 4 -39.21 -24.01 -7.40
CA THR A 4 -40.65 -23.91 -7.05
C THR A 4 -40.96 -23.78 -5.56
N THR A 5 -40.10 -24.16 -4.61
CA THR A 5 -40.55 -24.15 -3.21
C THR A 5 -40.76 -22.74 -2.63
N VAL A 6 -39.97 -21.75 -3.04
CA VAL A 6 -40.13 -20.36 -2.58
C VAL A 6 -41.20 -19.61 -3.39
N GLU A 7 -41.28 -19.88 -4.69
CA GLU A 7 -42.21 -19.21 -5.60
C GLU A 7 -43.66 -19.66 -5.37
N GLU A 8 -43.90 -20.96 -5.15
CA GLU A 8 -45.22 -21.48 -4.78
C GLU A 8 -45.68 -20.95 -3.41
N TRP A 9 -44.73 -20.84 -2.47
CA TRP A 9 -45.00 -20.28 -1.15
C TRP A 9 -45.39 -18.80 -1.21
N LEU A 10 -44.75 -18.01 -2.07
CA LEU A 10 -45.16 -16.61 -2.32
C LEU A 10 -46.51 -16.51 -3.04
N ALA A 11 -46.80 -17.41 -3.99
CA ALA A 11 -48.07 -17.43 -4.74
C ALA A 11 -49.30 -17.72 -3.86
N GLN A 12 -49.10 -18.38 -2.70
CA GLN A 12 -50.12 -18.58 -1.67
C GLN A 12 -50.45 -17.32 -0.85
N GLY A 13 -49.85 -16.18 -1.19
CA GLY A 13 -50.10 -14.89 -0.53
C GLY A 13 -49.23 -14.64 0.70
N ASN A 14 -48.23 -15.49 0.95
CA ASN A 14 -47.26 -15.26 2.02
C ASN A 14 -46.34 -14.09 1.65
N GLN A 15 -46.10 -13.18 2.59
CA GLN A 15 -45.24 -12.02 2.40
C GLN A 15 -43.95 -12.17 3.19
N ILE A 16 -42.81 -11.94 2.53
CA ILE A 16 -41.52 -11.81 3.21
C ILE A 16 -41.51 -10.42 3.86
N THR A 17 -41.80 -10.37 5.16
CA THR A 17 -41.74 -9.14 5.93
C THR A 17 -40.33 -8.94 6.49
N VAL A 18 -39.85 -7.69 6.45
CA VAL A 18 -38.65 -7.31 7.18
C VAL A 18 -39.03 -7.24 8.66
N LEU A 19 -38.26 -7.91 9.52
CA LEU A 19 -38.42 -7.81 10.98
C LEU A 19 -38.47 -6.34 11.39
N GLN A 20 -39.57 -5.93 12.04
CA GLN A 20 -39.71 -4.57 12.56
C GLN A 20 -38.56 -4.25 13.52
N GLY A 21 -37.80 -3.20 13.21
CA GLY A 21 -36.57 -2.82 13.92
C GLY A 21 -35.26 -3.11 13.16
N PHE A 22 -35.32 -3.84 12.04
CA PHE A 22 -34.16 -4.10 11.17
C PHE A 22 -34.12 -3.13 9.97
N THR A 23 -34.09 -1.83 10.24
CA THR A 23 -33.85 -0.80 9.20
C THR A 23 -32.36 -0.74 8.86
N GLY A 24 -31.89 -1.70 8.05
CA GLY A 24 -30.51 -1.73 7.58
C GLY A 24 -29.53 -2.04 8.71
N ILE A 25 -28.54 -2.90 8.42
CA ILE A 25 -27.36 -2.97 9.27
C ILE A 25 -26.65 -1.63 9.11
N ALA A 26 -26.98 -0.64 9.95
CA ALA A 26 -26.11 0.51 10.13
C ALA A 26 -24.75 -0.08 10.55
N PRO A 27 -23.66 0.16 9.79
CA PRO A 27 -22.37 -0.39 10.16
C PRO A 27 -22.08 0.11 11.57
N LYS A 28 -21.99 -0.83 12.53
CA LYS A 28 -21.80 -0.55 13.96
C LYS A 28 -20.76 0.56 14.09
N GLN A 29 -21.23 1.77 14.42
CA GLN A 29 -20.40 2.98 14.48
C GLN A 29 -19.41 2.96 15.65
N LYS A 30 -19.41 1.88 16.43
CA LYS A 30 -18.54 1.69 17.57
C LYS A 30 -17.98 0.27 17.56
N PHE A 31 -16.65 0.19 17.52
CA PHE A 31 -15.90 -1.02 17.84
C PHE A 31 -15.24 -0.78 19.19
N ASN A 32 -15.50 -1.65 20.17
CA ASN A 32 -14.93 -1.59 21.52
C ASN A 32 -15.08 -0.21 22.20
N ASN A 33 -16.31 0.30 22.31
CA ASN A 33 -16.65 1.62 22.92
C ASN A 33 -15.94 2.85 22.34
N ARG A 34 -15.27 2.74 21.18
CA ARG A 34 -14.69 3.88 20.47
C ARG A 34 -15.53 4.23 19.25
N GLU A 35 -15.83 5.51 19.06
CA GLU A 35 -16.44 6.00 17.83
C GLU A 35 -15.51 5.70 16.64
N VAL A 36 -15.99 4.86 15.73
CA VAL A 36 -15.36 4.66 14.44
C VAL A 36 -15.73 5.88 13.61
N LYS A 37 -14.84 6.87 13.58
CA LYS A 37 -14.92 7.94 12.58
C LYS A 37 -14.84 7.26 11.22
N LEU A 38 -15.97 7.15 10.53
CA LEU A 38 -16.02 6.90 9.10
C LEU A 38 -15.16 8.00 8.48
N ARG A 39 -13.91 7.69 8.15
CA ARG A 39 -13.10 8.60 7.35
C ARG A 39 -13.87 8.75 6.05
N GLY A 40 -14.60 9.87 5.91
CA GLY A 40 -15.23 10.24 4.65
C GLY A 40 -14.22 10.04 3.54
N ARG A 41 -14.68 9.57 2.36
CA ARG A 41 -13.88 9.27 1.15
C ARG A 41 -12.58 10.05 1.23
N ALA A 42 -11.48 9.34 1.50
CA ALA A 42 -10.18 9.97 1.62
C ALA A 42 -10.07 10.93 0.43
N LYS A 43 -9.97 12.25 0.71
CA LYS A 43 -9.70 13.23 -0.33
C LYS A 43 -8.58 12.63 -1.17
N PRO A 44 -8.65 12.60 -2.51
CA PRO A 44 -7.56 12.10 -3.31
C PRO A 44 -6.33 12.92 -2.93
N GLN A 45 -5.51 12.39 -2.02
CA GLN A 45 -4.20 12.93 -1.75
C GLN A 45 -3.54 12.90 -3.10
N ALA A 46 -3.10 14.06 -3.59
CA ALA A 46 -2.30 14.15 -4.79
C ALA A 46 -1.25 13.03 -4.69
N GLN A 47 -1.45 11.96 -5.47
CA GLN A 47 -0.65 10.76 -5.30
C GLN A 47 0.77 11.18 -5.65
N MET A 48 1.65 11.17 -4.66
CA MET A 48 3.06 11.41 -4.93
C MET A 48 3.50 10.44 -6.03
N PRO A 49 4.21 10.94 -7.06
CA PRO A 49 4.65 10.08 -8.14
C PRO A 49 5.52 8.96 -7.58
N ARG A 50 5.37 7.78 -8.19
CA ARG A 50 6.29 6.66 -7.99
C ARG A 50 7.49 6.85 -8.91
N LEU A 51 8.54 6.06 -8.70
CA LEU A 51 9.65 6.01 -9.64
C LEU A 51 9.15 5.60 -11.03
N SER A 52 9.75 6.19 -12.08
CA SER A 52 9.58 5.67 -13.44
C SER A 52 10.16 4.26 -13.55
N ASP A 53 9.76 3.51 -14.58
CA ASP A 53 10.31 2.17 -14.84
C ASP A 53 11.84 2.20 -14.96
N GLU A 54 12.39 3.19 -15.65
CA GLU A 54 13.84 3.39 -15.82
C GLU A 54 14.56 3.62 -14.48
N GLN A 55 14.00 4.48 -13.63
CA GLN A 55 14.57 4.79 -12.31
C GLN A 55 14.49 3.60 -11.35
N ALA A 56 13.38 2.86 -11.39
CA ALA A 56 13.20 1.64 -10.60
C ALA A 56 14.18 0.55 -11.06
N LYS A 57 14.41 0.45 -12.37
CA LYS A 57 15.39 -0.47 -12.95
C LYS A 57 16.82 -0.09 -12.55
N GLU A 58 17.21 1.19 -12.68
CA GLU A 58 18.53 1.69 -12.25
C GLU A 58 18.79 1.36 -10.77
N LEU A 59 17.82 1.64 -9.90
CA LEU A 59 17.90 1.31 -8.48
C LEU A 59 17.96 -0.20 -8.24
N GLY A 60 17.15 -0.97 -8.96
CA GLY A 60 17.11 -2.42 -8.87
C GLY A 60 18.44 -3.05 -9.24
N ASP A 61 18.96 -2.75 -10.43
CA ASP A 61 20.21 -3.27 -10.96
C ASP A 61 21.38 -2.94 -10.02
N TRP A 62 21.43 -1.72 -9.47
CA TRP A 62 22.48 -1.36 -8.51
C TRP A 62 22.36 -2.13 -7.19
N LEU A 63 21.15 -2.25 -6.62
CA LEU A 63 20.94 -2.98 -5.37
C LEU A 63 21.25 -4.47 -5.51
N ASP A 64 20.82 -5.09 -6.62
CA ASP A 64 20.94 -6.53 -6.85
C ASP A 64 22.38 -6.91 -7.25
N ALA A 65 23.18 -5.97 -7.75
CA ALA A 65 24.58 -6.24 -8.15
C ALA A 65 25.56 -6.49 -6.98
N LYS A 66 25.27 -6.06 -5.74
CA LYS A 66 26.09 -6.41 -4.56
C LYS A 66 25.23 -6.55 -3.30
N LEU A 67 25.41 -7.66 -2.58
CA LEU A 67 24.80 -7.86 -1.26
C LEU A 67 25.21 -6.75 -0.28
N GLY A 68 24.28 -6.31 0.56
CA GLY A 68 24.51 -5.27 1.57
C GLY A 68 24.32 -3.82 1.09
N ARG A 69 24.22 -3.57 -0.23
CA ARG A 69 23.96 -2.22 -0.79
C ARG A 69 22.63 -1.63 -0.32
N THR A 70 21.61 -2.46 -0.13
CA THR A 70 20.32 -2.03 0.43
C THR A 70 20.48 -1.46 1.84
N LEU A 71 21.29 -2.09 2.69
CA LEU A 71 21.54 -1.62 4.05
C LEU A 71 22.37 -0.35 4.05
N ALA A 72 23.43 -0.30 3.24
CA ALA A 72 24.28 0.88 3.10
C ALA A 72 23.49 2.11 2.62
N LEU A 73 22.63 1.93 1.61
CA LEU A 73 21.78 3.00 1.10
C LEU A 73 20.70 3.40 2.10
N ALA A 74 20.13 2.44 2.84
CA ALA A 74 19.18 2.71 3.90
C ALA A 74 19.79 3.57 5.01
N ASN A 75 21.02 3.26 5.44
CA ASN A 75 21.78 4.04 6.41
C ASN A 75 22.08 5.45 5.90
N TYR A 76 22.53 5.58 4.63
CA TYR A 76 22.77 6.89 4.02
C TYR A 76 21.52 7.77 3.98
N MET A 77 20.38 7.18 3.64
CA MET A 77 19.09 7.86 3.55
C MET A 77 18.39 8.01 4.91
N ASN A 78 19.01 7.54 6.00
CA ASN A 78 18.44 7.45 7.35
C ASN A 78 17.01 6.86 7.34
N CYS A 79 16.85 5.72 6.69
CA CYS A 79 15.55 5.04 6.55
C CYS A 79 15.69 3.52 6.63
N SER A 80 14.57 2.78 6.63
CA SER A 80 14.62 1.32 6.70
C SER A 80 14.98 0.68 5.36
N SER A 81 15.71 -0.45 5.41
CA SER A 81 16.00 -1.28 4.23
C SER A 81 14.72 -1.77 3.53
N THR A 82 13.67 -2.07 4.30
CA THR A 82 12.33 -2.38 3.78
C THR A 82 11.78 -1.24 2.94
N LYS A 83 11.94 0.03 3.36
CA LYS A 83 11.49 1.18 2.58
C LYS A 83 12.21 1.25 1.24
N ILE A 84 13.52 1.02 1.21
CA ILE A 84 14.30 0.94 -0.03
C ILE A 84 13.77 -0.17 -0.94
N GLY A 85 13.48 -1.36 -0.40
CA GLY A 85 12.90 -2.47 -1.16
C GLY A 85 11.49 -2.17 -1.69
N MET A 86 10.67 -1.45 -0.93
CA MET A 86 9.35 -1.01 -1.40
C MET A 86 9.45 0.06 -2.50
N ILE A 87 10.43 0.97 -2.42
CA ILE A 87 10.71 1.96 -3.45
C ILE A 87 11.17 1.28 -4.75
N LYS A 88 12.11 0.32 -4.67
CA LYS A 88 12.53 -0.54 -5.80
C LYS A 88 11.33 -1.20 -6.49
N ASN A 89 10.43 -1.78 -5.70
CA ASN A 89 9.22 -2.44 -6.21
C ASN A 89 8.07 -1.49 -6.53
N ARG A 90 8.29 -0.16 -6.48
CA ARG A 90 7.28 0.89 -6.72
C ARG A 90 6.02 0.78 -5.85
N LYS A 91 6.11 0.07 -4.72
CA LYS A 91 5.03 -0.09 -3.74
C LYS A 91 4.86 1.16 -2.87
N THR A 92 5.94 1.93 -2.69
CA THR A 92 5.95 3.20 -1.96
C THR A 92 6.26 4.35 -2.92
N PRO A 93 5.56 5.49 -2.81
CA PRO A 93 5.90 6.69 -3.58
C PRO A 93 7.30 7.19 -3.23
N CYS A 94 7.98 7.77 -4.22
CA CYS A 94 9.31 8.33 -4.06
C CYS A 94 9.36 9.65 -4.82
N SER A 95 9.60 10.76 -4.11
CA SER A 95 9.73 12.05 -4.79
C SER A 95 10.99 12.08 -5.66
N LYS A 96 11.01 12.98 -6.64
CA LYS A 96 12.20 13.22 -7.48
C LYS A 96 13.43 13.55 -6.63
N THR A 97 13.27 14.44 -5.65
CA THR A 97 14.34 14.82 -4.70
C THR A 97 14.82 13.63 -3.87
N GLN A 98 13.91 12.76 -3.42
CA GLN A 98 14.29 11.53 -2.70
C GLN A 98 15.13 10.61 -3.59
N PHE A 99 14.73 10.44 -4.85
CA PHE A 99 15.49 9.62 -5.79
C PHE A 99 16.87 10.22 -6.11
N GLU A 100 16.97 11.53 -6.27
CA GLU A 100 18.25 12.22 -6.47
C GLU A 100 19.20 12.02 -5.28
N MET A 101 18.67 12.09 -4.04
CA MET A 101 19.45 11.75 -2.84
C MET A 101 19.88 10.29 -2.84
N MET A 102 19.02 9.36 -3.28
CA MET A 102 19.39 7.95 -3.41
C MET A 102 20.51 7.77 -4.45
N ARG A 103 20.45 8.42 -5.61
CA ARG A 103 21.55 8.39 -6.61
C ARG A 103 22.84 8.99 -6.08
N LYS A 104 22.76 10.02 -5.23
CA LYS A 104 23.93 10.58 -4.54
C LYS A 104 24.52 9.56 -3.56
N GLY A 105 23.67 8.89 -2.78
CA GLY A 105 24.06 7.82 -1.87
C GLY A 105 24.72 6.64 -2.58
N MET A 106 24.15 6.18 -3.70
CA MET A 106 24.76 5.14 -4.54
C MET A 106 26.18 5.48 -4.96
N ARG A 107 26.40 6.71 -5.44
CA ARG A 107 27.72 7.20 -5.86
C ARG A 107 28.69 7.31 -4.68
N ALA A 108 28.22 7.81 -3.54
CA ALA A 108 29.03 7.89 -2.32
C ALA A 108 29.48 6.50 -1.85
N ILE A 109 28.57 5.51 -1.86
CA ILE A 109 28.86 4.14 -1.42
C ILE A 109 29.86 3.44 -2.35
N GLU A 110 29.79 3.69 -3.66
CA GLU A 110 30.81 3.18 -4.59
C GLU A 110 32.15 3.92 -4.45
N GLY A 111 32.13 5.24 -4.19
CA GLY A 111 33.34 6.05 -4.02
C GLY A 111 34.11 5.80 -2.72
N VAL A 112 33.43 5.36 -1.66
CA VAL A 112 34.05 5.03 -0.36
C VAL A 112 34.83 3.71 -0.40
N LYS A 113 34.73 2.91 -1.46
CA LYS A 113 35.46 1.64 -1.60
C LYS A 113 36.96 1.76 -1.92
N HIS A 114 37.56 2.95 -1.84
CA HIS A 114 39.01 3.11 -2.01
C HIS A 114 39.82 3.20 -0.72
N GLU A 115 39.20 3.03 0.46
CA GLU A 115 39.94 2.87 1.71
C GLU A 115 39.24 1.84 2.60
N SER A 116 39.66 0.60 2.48
CA SER A 116 39.44 -0.42 3.51
C SER A 116 40.70 -1.28 3.53
N THR A 117 41.62 -0.79 4.36
CA THR A 117 42.62 -1.48 5.20
C THR A 117 43.21 -2.80 4.69
#